data_AF-A0A936IWX8-F1
#
_entry.id   AF-A0A936IWX8-F1
#
_cell.length_a   1.000
_cell.length_b   1.000
_cell.length_c   1.000
_cell.angle_alpha   90.00
_cell.angle_beta   90.00
_cell.angle_gamma   90.00
#
_symmetry.space_group_name_H-M   'P 1'
#
loop_
_entity.id
_entity.type
_entity.pdbx_description
1 polymer ?
#
loop_
_entity_poly.entity_id
_entity_poly.type
_entity_poly.pdbx_seq_one_letter_code
_entity_poly.pdbx_strand_id
1 'polypeptide(L)'
;MQPDRSVRFLLAAIVLLLAAIALRPFTQPGRVLAGQEETQPFFFEPGTHLVRAPDGSAQFQGKIAIDLRTGDVWGFPTLIKEPYPRDVTSSTPPVSKPVHLGRFDLNAAHR
;
A
#
# COMPACT_ATOMS: atom_id res chain seq x y z
N MET A 1 -42.73 1.87 -37.00
CA MET A 1 -42.32 3.29 -36.98
C MET A 1 -40.82 3.33 -37.25
N GLN A 2 -40.39 3.89 -38.38
CA GLN A 2 -38.96 4.11 -38.61
C GLN A 2 -38.52 5.29 -37.72
N PRO A 3 -37.37 5.20 -37.04
CA PRO A 3 -36.91 6.32 -36.22
C PRO A 3 -36.65 7.51 -37.13
N ASP A 4 -37.22 8.66 -36.77
CA ASP A 4 -37.01 9.91 -37.48
C ASP A 4 -35.52 10.22 -37.59
N ARG A 5 -35.13 10.83 -38.70
CA ARG A 5 -33.72 11.10 -39.03
C ARG A 5 -32.99 11.88 -37.93
N SER A 6 -33.72 12.74 -37.23
CA SER A 6 -33.31 13.48 -36.03
C SER A 6 -32.99 12.56 -34.84
N VAL A 7 -33.81 11.54 -34.57
CA VAL A 7 -33.59 10.56 -33.50
C VAL A 7 -32.34 9.73 -33.78
N ARG A 8 -32.12 9.31 -35.03
CA ARG A 8 -30.89 8.61 -35.42
C ARG A 8 -29.65 9.47 -35.20
N PHE A 9 -29.72 10.76 -35.52
CA PHE A 9 -28.60 11.68 -35.33
C PHE A 9 -28.27 11.89 -33.85
N LEU A 10 -29.31 12.04 -33.01
CA LEU A 10 -29.15 12.17 -31.57
C LEU A 10 -28.51 10.91 -30.95
N LEU A 11 -28.97 9.72 -31.35
CA LEU A 11 -28.41 8.45 -30.89
C LEU A 11 -26.95 8.30 -31.30
N ALA A 12 -26.60 8.66 -32.54
CA ALA A 12 -25.23 8.63 -33.02
C ALA A 12 -24.31 9.56 -32.21
N ALA A 13 -24.79 10.76 -31.88
CA ALA A 13 -24.04 11.71 -31.05
C ALA A 13 -23.82 11.17 -29.62
N ILE A 14 -24.84 10.56 -29.01
CA ILE A 14 -24.73 9.94 -27.68
C ILE A 14 -23.71 8.80 -27.69
N VAL A 15 -23.75 7.92 -28.69
CA VAL A 15 -22.80 6.80 -28.81
C VAL A 15 -21.36 7.31 -28.95
N LEU A 16 -21.13 8.36 -29.75
CA LEU A 16 -19.80 8.97 -29.88
C LEU A 16 -19.28 9.57 -28.56
N LEU A 17 -20.14 10.28 -27.83
CA LEU A 17 -19.79 10.86 -26.54
C LEU A 17 -19.51 9.79 -25.47
N LEU A 18 -20.31 8.73 -25.43
CA LEU A 18 -20.11 7.60 -24.53
C LEU A 18 -18.82 6.84 -24.86
N ALA A 19 -18.52 6.63 -26.14
CA ALA A 19 -17.27 6.03 -26.57
C ALA A 19 -16.07 6.87 -26.12
N ALA A 20 -16.12 8.20 -26.29
CA ALA A 20 -15.07 9.11 -25.82
C ALA A 20 -14.84 9.02 -24.30
N ILE A 21 -15.90 8.90 -23.50
CA ILE A 21 -15.80 8.71 -22.05
C ILE A 21 -15.23 7.33 -21.70
N ALA A 22 -15.64 6.27 -22.40
CA ALA A 22 -15.14 4.91 -22.19
C ALA A 22 -13.65 4.75 -22.55
N LEU A 23 -13.13 5.61 -23.44
CA LEU A 23 -11.70 5.68 -23.83
C LEU A 23 -10.84 6.53 -22.87
N ARG A 24 -11.46 7.23 -21.91
CA ARG A 24 -10.77 8.04 -20.89
C ARG A 24 -9.70 7.28 -20.07
N PRO A 25 -9.89 6.03 -19.59
CA PRO A 25 -8.88 5.33 -18.78
C PRO A 25 -7.63 4.93 -19.58
N PHE A 26 -7.69 4.93 -20.92
CA PHE A 26 -6.54 4.64 -21.78
C PHE A 26 -5.73 5.89 -22.13
N THR A 27 -6.36 7.07 -22.04
CA THR A 27 -5.73 8.36 -22.40
C THR A 27 -5.36 9.20 -21.18
N GLN A 28 -5.92 8.88 -20.01
CA GLN A 28 -5.55 9.48 -18.74
C GLN A 28 -4.97 8.39 -17.84
N PRO A 29 -3.66 8.40 -17.53
CA PRO A 29 -3.14 7.55 -16.45
C PRO A 29 -3.94 7.88 -15.20
N GLY A 30 -4.44 6.84 -14.51
CA GLY A 30 -5.27 6.99 -13.33
C GLY A 30 -4.69 8.05 -12.40
N ARG A 31 -5.51 9.00 -11.96
CA ARG A 31 -5.10 9.93 -10.90
C ARG A 31 -4.65 9.05 -9.74
N VAL A 32 -3.36 9.12 -9.40
CA VAL A 32 -2.84 8.58 -8.15
C VAL A 32 -3.48 9.43 -7.05
N LEU A 33 -4.67 9.03 -6.62
CA LEU A 33 -5.30 9.57 -5.44
C LEU A 33 -4.44 9.09 -4.28
N ALA A 34 -3.60 9.96 -3.73
CA ALA A 34 -2.83 9.69 -2.52
C ALA A 34 -3.73 9.64 -1.26
N GLY A 35 -4.99 9.22 -1.40
CA GLY A 35 -5.97 9.27 -0.33
C GLY A 35 -7.19 8.44 -0.70
N GLN A 36 -7.38 7.37 0.07
CA GLN A 36 -8.55 6.48 0.11
C GLN A 36 -8.61 5.37 -0.95
N GLU A 37 -7.90 4.28 -0.70
CA GLU A 37 -8.46 2.92 -0.76
C GLU A 37 -7.57 2.01 0.10
N GLU A 38 -8.19 1.19 0.95
CA GLU A 38 -7.62 0.40 2.06
C GLU A 38 -7.22 1.19 3.32
N THR A 39 -7.91 0.89 4.43
CA THR A 39 -7.36 1.02 5.78
C THR A 39 -5.90 0.59 5.73
N GLN A 40 -4.94 1.50 5.93
CA GLN A 40 -3.53 1.15 5.94
C GLN A 40 -3.36 0.01 6.94
N PRO A 41 -3.14 -1.24 6.47
CA PRO A 41 -3.19 -2.38 7.36
C PRO A 41 -1.99 -2.35 8.29
N PHE A 42 -0.90 -1.70 7.88
CA PHE A 42 0.32 -1.62 8.66
C PHE A 42 0.40 -0.32 9.45
N PHE A 43 0.43 -0.44 10.78
CA PHE A 43 0.88 0.61 11.67
C PHE A 43 2.39 0.50 11.87
N PHE A 44 3.12 1.57 11.56
CA PHE A 44 4.56 1.64 11.80
C PHE A 44 4.84 2.41 13.09
N GLU A 45 5.54 1.78 14.02
CA GLU A 45 5.93 2.46 15.24
C GLU A 45 6.91 3.62 14.96
N PRO A 46 6.81 4.72 15.72
CA PRO A 46 7.78 5.80 15.64
C PRO A 46 9.19 5.36 16.04
N GLY A 47 10.19 5.83 15.28
CA GLY A 47 11.59 5.58 15.57
C GLY A 47 12.11 4.22 15.09
N THR A 48 13.26 3.83 15.63
CA THR A 48 13.85 2.50 15.44
C THR A 48 14.16 1.89 16.79
N HIS A 49 14.03 0.58 16.88
CA HIS A 49 14.21 -0.20 18.09
C HIS A 49 15.26 -1.28 17.89
N LEU A 50 15.90 -1.66 18.99
CA LEU A 50 16.74 -2.85 18.99
C LEU A 50 15.83 -4.07 19.10
N VAL A 51 15.63 -4.76 17.99
CA VAL A 51 14.73 -5.90 17.86
C VAL A 51 15.51 -7.20 17.98
N ARG A 52 14.94 -8.17 18.68
CA ARG A 52 15.45 -9.54 18.77
C ARG A 52 14.43 -10.49 18.16
N ALA A 53 14.88 -11.33 17.24
CA ALA A 53 14.03 -12.36 16.65
C ALA A 53 13.57 -13.35 17.73
N PRO A 54 12.32 -13.86 17.69
CA PRO A 54 11.78 -14.75 18.73
C PRO A 54 12.54 -16.07 18.87
N ASP A 55 13.13 -16.55 17.78
CA ASP A 55 13.94 -17.76 17.71
C ASP A 55 15.40 -17.53 18.18
N GLY A 56 15.77 -16.29 18.54
CA GLY A 56 17.12 -15.92 18.94
C GLY A 56 18.13 -15.86 17.79
N SER A 57 17.71 -16.07 16.54
CA SER A 57 18.61 -16.15 15.38
C SER A 57 19.25 -14.81 15.01
N ALA A 58 18.58 -13.70 15.34
CA ALA A 58 19.00 -12.36 14.94
C ALA A 58 18.71 -11.31 16.02
N GLN A 59 19.59 -10.32 16.10
CA GLN A 59 19.37 -9.08 16.82
C GLN A 59 19.79 -7.92 15.92
N PHE A 60 18.91 -6.95 15.69
CA PHE A 60 19.14 -5.87 14.73
C PHE A 60 18.45 -4.58 15.16
N GLN A 61 18.99 -3.44 14.72
CA GLN A 61 18.28 -2.18 14.76
C GLN A 61 17.26 -2.17 13.62
N GLY A 62 15.99 -1.87 13.92
CA GLY A 62 14.96 -1.90 12.90
C GLY A 62 13.69 -1.14 13.27
N LYS A 63 12.79 -1.04 12.30
CA LYS A 63 11.46 -0.45 12.47
C LYS A 63 10.43 -1.54 12.69
N ILE A 64 9.49 -1.29 13.59
CA ILE A 64 8.41 -2.24 13.89
C ILE A 64 7.19 -1.85 13.05
N ALA A 65 6.58 -2.83 12.41
CA ALA A 65 5.30 -2.71 11.74
C ALA A 65 4.33 -3.73 12.30
N ILE A 66 3.07 -3.32 12.46
CA ILE A 66 1.99 -4.15 12.99
C ILE A 66 0.90 -4.20 11.93
N ASP A 67 0.55 -5.39 11.47
CA ASP A 67 -0.67 -5.59 10.69
C ASP A 67 -1.88 -5.47 11.63
N LEU A 68 -2.67 -4.42 11.49
CA LEU A 68 -3.87 -4.12 12.26
C LEU A 68 -5.05 -5.02 11.92
N ARG A 69 -4.98 -5.83 10.85
CA ARG A 69 -6.02 -6.80 10.48
C ARG A 69 -5.81 -8.12 11.19
N THR A 70 -4.55 -8.56 11.32
CA THR A 70 -4.20 -9.86 11.90
C THR A 70 -3.57 -9.76 13.28
N GLY A 71 -3.01 -8.60 13.62
CA GLY A 71 -2.16 -8.37 14.78
C GLY A 71 -0.69 -8.73 14.55
N ASP A 72 -0.30 -9.23 13.37
CA ASP A 72 1.06 -9.73 13.14
C ASP A 72 2.09 -8.62 13.24
N VAL A 73 3.20 -8.89 13.93
CA VAL A 73 4.26 -7.94 14.21
C VAL A 73 5.50 -8.31 13.42
N TRP A 74 6.03 -7.33 12.69
CA TRP A 74 7.17 -7.49 11.80
C TRP A 74 8.26 -6.48 12.17
N GLY A 75 9.50 -6.96 12.21
CA GLY A 75 10.69 -6.11 12.37
C GLY A 75 11.41 -5.95 11.03
N PHE A 76 11.61 -4.71 10.58
CA PHE A 76 12.36 -4.38 9.37
C PHE A 76 13.75 -3.88 9.74
N PRO A 77 14.83 -4.62 9.47
CA PRO A 77 16.19 -4.18 9.73
C PRO A 77 16.52 -2.88 8.98
N THR A 78 17.07 -1.91 9.70
CA THR A 78 17.56 -0.63 9.15
C THR A 78 19.08 -0.53 9.12
N LEU A 79 19.78 -1.48 9.74
CA LEU A 79 21.25 -1.58 9.92
C LEU A 79 21.87 -0.45 10.76
N ILE A 80 21.25 0.72 10.78
CA ILE A 80 21.61 1.91 11.55
C ILE A 80 20.37 2.49 12.27
N LYS A 81 20.55 3.48 13.14
CA LYS A 81 19.46 4.09 13.93
C LYS A 81 18.49 4.97 13.12
N GLU A 82 18.70 5.11 11.82
CA GLU A 82 17.82 5.87 10.94
C GLU A 82 16.51 5.10 10.66
N PRO A 83 15.37 5.79 10.50
CA PRO A 83 14.04 5.18 10.38
C PRO A 83 13.76 4.48 9.04
N TYR A 84 14.76 4.40 8.16
CA TYR A 84 14.65 3.77 6.85
C TYR A 84 15.83 2.83 6.64
N PRO A 85 15.65 1.75 5.85
CA PRO A 85 16.76 0.91 5.45
C PRO A 85 17.81 1.74 4.72
N ARG A 86 19.05 1.72 5.23
CA ARG A 86 20.17 2.41 4.61
C ARG A 86 21.40 1.53 4.65
N ASP A 87 21.99 1.35 3.48
CA ASP A 87 23.31 0.74 3.33
C ASP A 87 24.29 1.83 2.95
N VAL A 88 25.28 2.10 3.81
CA VAL A 88 26.28 3.15 3.56
C VAL A 88 27.38 2.70 2.60
N THR A 89 27.37 1.42 2.22
CA THR A 89 28.39 0.80 1.37
C THR A 89 27.95 0.62 -0.09
N SER A 90 26.66 0.80 -0.38
CA SER A 90 26.10 0.69 -1.74
C SER A 90 25.27 1.91 -2.11
N SER A 91 25.31 2.29 -3.39
CA SER A 91 24.43 3.33 -3.96
C SER A 91 23.07 2.81 -4.41
N THR A 92 22.86 1.49 -4.40
CA THR A 92 21.57 0.89 -4.74
C THR A 92 20.59 1.04 -3.57
N PRO A 93 19.33 1.43 -3.80
CA PRO A 93 18.31 1.46 -2.76
C PRO A 93 18.19 0.11 -2.05
N PRO A 94 18.44 0.02 -0.73
CA PRO A 94 18.39 -1.24 -0.02
C PRO A 94 16.94 -1.68 0.20
N VAL A 95 16.70 -3.00 0.08
CA VAL A 95 15.40 -3.61 0.40
C VAL A 95 15.54 -4.36 1.72
N SER A 96 14.78 -3.93 2.72
CA SER A 96 14.74 -4.61 4.02
C SER A 96 13.75 -5.76 4.00
N LYS A 97 14.23 -6.96 4.36
CA LYS A 97 13.39 -8.14 4.50
C LYS A 97 12.85 -8.20 5.93
N PRO A 98 11.51 -8.25 6.13
CA PRO A 98 10.95 -8.29 7.47
C PRO A 98 11.22 -9.62 8.16
N VAL A 99 11.37 -9.57 9.48
CA VAL A 99 11.43 -10.72 10.38
C VAL A 99 10.12 -10.76 11.16
N HIS A 100 9.45 -11.91 11.16
CA HIS A 100 8.24 -12.11 11.96
C HIS A 100 8.60 -12.15 13.45
N LEU A 101 7.98 -11.28 14.26
CA LEU A 101 8.26 -11.14 15.69
C LEU A 101 7.17 -11.78 16.56
N GLY A 102 5.99 -12.00 16.01
CA GLY A 102 4.85 -12.52 16.76
C GLY A 102 3.55 -11.85 16.34
N ARG A 103 2.58 -11.83 17.24
CA ARG A 103 1.24 -11.32 16.95
C ARG A 103 0.59 -10.74 18.21
N PHE A 104 -0.01 -9.55 18.10
CA PHE A 104 -0.90 -9.00 19.12
C PHE A 104 -2.28 -9.64 19.04
N ASP A 105 -2.85 -9.98 20.19
CA ASP A 105 -4.27 -10.34 20.27
C ASP A 105 -5.13 -9.09 20.29
N LEU A 106 -5.50 -8.60 19.11
CA LEU A 106 -6.33 -7.40 18.96
C LEU A 106 -7.73 -7.58 19.56
N ASN A 107 -8.25 -8.81 19.67
CA ASN A 107 -9.57 -9.07 20.25
C ASN A 107 -9.56 -8.89 21.77
N ALA A 108 -8.46 -9.24 22.43
CA ALA A 108 -8.29 -9.03 23.86
C ALA A 108 -8.32 -7.54 24.26
N ALA A 109 -7.90 -6.64 23.36
CA ALA A 109 -7.88 -5.19 23.63
C ALA A 109 -9.26 -4.52 23.59
N HIS A 110 -10.30 -5.20 23.07
CA HIS A 110 -11.65 -4.65 22.92
C HIS A 110 -12.65 -5.17 23.98
N ARG A 111 -12.18 -5.86 25.02
CA ARG A 111 -12.99 -6.28 26.18
C ARG A 111 -12.97 -5.24 27.27
#